data_AF-A0A099ZJU6-F1
#
_entry.id   AF-A0A099ZJU6-F1
#
_cell.length_a   1.000
_cell.length_b   1.000
_cell.length_c   1.000
_cell.angle_alpha   90.00
_cell.angle_beta   90.00
_cell.angle_gamma   90.00
#
_symmetry.space_group_name_H-M   'P 1'
#
loop_
_entity.id
_entity.type
_entity.pdbx_description
1 polymer ?
#
loop_
_entity_poly.entity_id
_entity_poly.type
_entity_poly.pdbx_seq_one_letter_code
_entity_poly.pdbx_strand_id
1 'polypeptide(L)' 'PQNTVPDVFIWMLSNNKRVAYARVPAKSILYSPVREQRGKDCSKIKTHFLKV' A
#
# COMPACT_ATOMS: atom_id res chain seq x y z
N PRO A 1 -1.79 9.28 -18.69
CA PRO A 1 -1.00 8.03 -18.58
C PRO A 1 -1.53 7.16 -17.44
N GLN A 2 -2.03 5.96 -17.77
CA GLN A 2 -2.64 5.04 -16.82
C GLN A 2 -1.54 4.27 -16.06
N ASN A 3 -1.57 4.31 -14.73
CA ASN A 3 -0.59 3.62 -13.89
C ASN A 3 -0.91 2.10 -13.91
N THR A 4 0.02 1.27 -14.38
CA THR A 4 -0.18 -0.18 -14.56
C THR A 4 -0.03 -1.02 -13.30
N VAL A 5 0.57 -0.46 -12.24
CA VAL A 5 0.82 -1.19 -10.99
C VAL A 5 -0.39 -1.02 -10.06
N PRO A 6 -1.07 -2.11 -9.66
CA PRO A 6 -2.21 -2.03 -8.76
C PRO A 6 -1.76 -1.69 -7.35
N ASP A 7 -2.54 -0.90 -6.65
CA ASP A 7 -2.28 -0.55 -5.25
C ASP A 7 -2.60 -1.72 -4.30
N VAL A 8 -1.96 -1.70 -3.14
CA VAL A 8 -2.20 -2.69 -2.08
C VAL A 8 -3.34 -2.21 -1.20
N PHE A 9 -4.29 -3.10 -0.89
CA PHE A 9 -5.36 -2.85 0.06
C PHE A 9 -5.17 -3.70 1.31
N ILE A 10 -5.20 -3.06 2.47
CA ILE A 10 -5.24 -3.70 3.77
C ILE A 10 -6.68 -3.61 4.26
N TRP A 11 -7.29 -4.76 4.54
CA TRP A 11 -8.66 -4.83 5.06
C TRP A 11 -8.65 -5.25 6.52
N MET A 12 -9.45 -4.56 7.35
CA MET A 12 -9.84 -5.06 8.66
C MET A 12 -11.12 -5.89 8.51
N LEU A 13 -11.10 -7.10 9.05
CA LEU A 13 -12.22 -8.02 9.03
C LEU A 13 -12.80 -8.17 10.44
N SER A 14 -14.12 -8.18 10.54
CA SER A 14 -14.87 -8.55 11.73
C SER A 14 -16.08 -9.37 11.32
N ASN A 15 -16.24 -10.57 11.88
CA ASN A 15 -17.29 -11.53 11.49
C ASN A 15 -17.36 -11.74 9.96
N ASN A 16 -16.21 -11.95 9.32
CA ASN A 16 -16.05 -12.08 7.86
C ASN A 16 -16.52 -10.88 7.03
N LYS A 17 -16.85 -9.74 7.65
CA LYS A 17 -17.17 -8.48 6.98
C LYS A 17 -15.96 -7.56 6.99
N ARG A 18 -15.72 -6.88 5.86
CA ARG A 18 -14.74 -5.80 5.76
C ARG A 18 -15.30 -4.57 6.48
N VAL A 19 -14.65 -4.12 7.55
CA VAL A 19 -15.13 -3.01 8.40
C VAL A 19 -14.29 -1.75 8.31
N ALA A 20 -13.06 -1.86 7.83
CA ALA A 20 -12.20 -0.72 7.56
C ALA A 20 -11.11 -1.09 6.55
N TYR A 21 -10.49 -0.09 5.94
CA TYR A 21 -9.46 -0.30 4.92
C TYR A 21 -8.38 0.78 4.89
N ALA A 22 -7.21 0.41 4.40
CA ALA A 22 -6.20 1.35 3.93
C ALA A 22 -5.76 0.98 2.52
N ARG A 23 -5.64 1.98 1.66
CA ARG A 23 -5.03 1.85 0.33
C ARG A 23 -3.59 2.35 0.41
N VAL A 24 -2.64 1.50 0.05
CA VAL A 24 -1.21 1.82 -0.02
C VAL A 24 -0.80 1.87 -1.49
N PRO A 25 -0.38 3.04 -2.01
CA PRO A 25 0.08 3.13 -3.39
C PRO A 25 1.27 2.20 -3.64
N ALA A 26 1.15 1.26 -4.59
CA ALA A 26 2.21 0.26 -4.78
C ALA A 26 3.54 0.92 -5.19
N LYS A 27 3.47 2.00 -5.97
CA LYS A 27 4.64 2.80 -6.34
C LYS A 27 5.43 3.33 -5.14
N SER A 28 4.80 3.59 -3.99
CA SER A 28 5.52 4.11 -2.82
C SER A 28 6.28 3.03 -2.06
N ILE A 29 5.85 1.77 -2.12
CA ILE A 29 6.45 0.64 -1.39
C ILE A 29 7.22 -0.33 -2.30
N LEU A 30 7.21 -0.10 -3.62
CA LEU A 30 7.86 -0.94 -4.61
C LEU A 30 9.36 -1.10 -4.31
N TYR A 31 9.81 -2.35 -4.25
CA TYR A 31 11.24 -2.65 -4.21
C TYR A 31 11.83 -2.62 -5.63
N SER A 32 13.01 -2.02 -5.77
CA SER A 32 13.85 -2.11 -6.97
C SER A 32 15.33 -2.06 -6.56
N PRO A 33 16.23 -2.80 -7.22
CA PRO A 33 17.67 -2.65 -7.04
C PRO A 33 18.16 -1.27 -7.52
N VAL A 34 17.47 -0.65 -8.49
CA VAL A 34 17.77 0.70 -8.99
C VAL A 34 17.11 1.73 -8.07
N ARG A 35 17.92 2.64 -7.50
CA ARG A 35 17.47 3.57 -6.46
C ARG A 35 16.36 4.50 -6.94
N GLU A 36 16.46 4.99 -8.16
CA GLU A 36 15.53 5.93 -8.81
C GLU A 36 14.16 5.30 -9.07
N GLN A 37 14.12 3.96 -9.15
CA GLN A 37 12.90 3.18 -9.37
C GLN A 37 12.31 2.64 -8.07
N ARG A 38 13.02 2.76 -6.95
CA ARG A 38 12.56 2.29 -5.65
C ARG A 38 11.50 3.23 -5.09
N GLY A 39 10.46 2.65 -4.51
CA GLY A 39 9.44 3.41 -3.80
C GLY A 39 10.03 4.17 -2.62
N LYS A 40 9.58 5.42 -2.42
CA LYS A 40 10.05 6.30 -1.34
C LYS A 40 9.91 5.72 0.08
N ASP A 41 9.00 4.77 0.25
CA ASP A 41 8.63 4.11 1.50
C ASP A 41 9.07 2.63 1.53
N CYS A 42 9.79 2.16 0.51
CA CYS A 42 10.36 0.81 0.50
C CYS A 42 11.25 0.60 1.73
N SER A 43 11.04 -0.52 2.43
CA SER A 43 11.81 -0.92 3.62
C SER A 43 11.68 0.03 4.83
N LYS A 44 10.64 0.87 4.88
CA LYS A 44 10.34 1.73 6.03
C LYS A 44 9.10 1.24 6.78
N ILE A 45 9.14 1.31 8.11
CA ILE A 45 7.95 1.09 8.95
C ILE A 45 7.04 2.32 8.85
N LYS A 46 5.75 2.09 8.60
CA LYS A 46 4.74 3.15 8.54
C LYS A 46 3.47 2.75 9.28
N THR A 47 2.90 3.72 9.99
CA THR A 47 1.56 3.62 10.58
C THR A 47 0.53 4.07 9.56
N HIS A 48 -0.48 3.23 9.30
CA HIS A 48 -1.63 3.57 8.47
C HIS A 48 -2.89 3.63 9.31
N PHE A 49 -3.64 4.73 9.21
CA PHE A 49 -4.99 4.82 9.74
C PHE A 49 -5.95 4.15 8.77
N LEU A 50 -6.85 3.33 9.29
CA LEU A 50 -7.88 2.68 8.49
C LEU A 50 -9.10 3.60 8.36
N LYS A 51 -9.63 3.69 7.15
CA LYS A 51 -10.91 4.32 6.87
C LYS A 51 -12.03 3.30 7.09
N VAL A 52 -13.02 3.66 7.90
CA VAL A 52 -14.28 2.92 8.08
C VAL A 52 -15.14 3.05 6.83
#